data_AF-A0AAV7LLB3-F1
#
_entry.id   AF-A0AAV7LLB3-F1
#
_cell.length_a   1.000
_cell.length_b   1.000
_cell.length_c   1.000
_cell.angle_alpha   90.00
_cell.angle_beta   90.00
_cell.angle_gamma   90.00
#
_symmetry.space_group_name_H-M   'P 1'
#
loop_
_entity.id
_entity.type
_entity.pdbx_description
1 polymer ?
#
loop_
_entity_poly.entity_id
_entity_poly.type
_entity_poly.pdbx_seq_one_letter_code
_entity_poly.pdbx_strand_id
1 'polypeptide(L)'
;MGRAMRLPAVPANALVNITDEMVLDYCKGLADVVRSFSHQVEATTLPPIHDPGHNLRAGDWVVVRKYMRMTCLEPRWKGPCQVVLMTTTAVKCAGIPNWIQTSHTKKVACPLDHEEALLRVPTTERDVSGLEVEQRGTEIGSELVEDALVTPVRDEGGDLQESIE
;
A
#
# COMPACT_ATOMS: atom_id res chain seq x y z
N MET A 1 20.39 -12.83 -9.31
CA MET A 1 21.20 -14.07 -9.39
C MET A 1 22.59 -13.74 -8.88
N GLY A 2 22.96 -14.18 -7.67
CA GLY A 2 24.29 -13.93 -7.11
C GLY A 2 25.33 -14.83 -7.77
N ARG A 3 26.48 -14.28 -8.18
CA ARG A 3 27.60 -15.09 -8.64
C ARG A 3 28.22 -15.79 -7.43
N ALA A 4 28.52 -17.08 -7.57
CA ALA A 4 29.27 -17.80 -6.55
C ALA A 4 30.63 -17.12 -6.33
N MET A 5 31.02 -16.94 -5.07
CA MET A 5 32.31 -16.37 -4.71
C MET A 5 33.42 -17.21 -5.35
N ARG A 6 34.25 -16.60 -6.21
CA ARG A 6 35.42 -17.28 -6.76
C ARG A 6 36.47 -17.34 -5.66
N LEU A 7 36.78 -18.54 -5.19
CA LEU A 7 37.98 -18.78 -4.40
C LEU A 7 39.20 -18.51 -5.31
N PRO A 8 40.24 -17.82 -4.82
CA PRO A 8 41.49 -17.70 -5.55
C PRO A 8 42.01 -19.09 -5.90
N ALA A 9 42.61 -19.24 -7.09
CA ALA A 9 43.13 -20.51 -7.56
C ALA A 9 44.27 -20.96 -6.62
N VAL A 10 43.92 -21.83 -5.68
CA VAL A 10 44.88 -22.48 -4.79
C VAL A 10 45.64 -23.52 -5.65
N PRO A 11 46.97 -23.41 -5.81
CA PRO A 11 47.72 -24.35 -6.63
C PRO A 11 47.67 -25.75 -6.00
N ALA A 12 47.59 -26.79 -6.83
CA ALA A 12 47.28 -28.18 -6.42
C ALA A 12 48.27 -28.82 -5.43
N ASN A 13 49.39 -28.15 -5.15
CA ASN A 13 50.40 -28.52 -4.16
C ASN A 13 50.23 -27.81 -2.80
N ALA A 14 49.20 -26.99 -2.60
CA ALA A 14 48.96 -26.22 -1.36
C ALA A 14 48.28 -27.04 -0.24
N LEU A 15 48.67 -28.30 -0.05
CA LEU A 15 48.67 -28.92 1.28
C LEU A 15 49.91 -28.48 2.09
N VAL A 16 50.47 -27.33 1.75
CA VAL A 16 51.50 -26.66 2.54
C VAL A 16 50.75 -25.86 3.58
N ASN A 17 50.95 -26.21 4.85
CA ASN A 17 50.39 -25.57 6.05
C ASN A 17 49.97 -24.12 5.78
N ILE A 18 48.65 -23.89 5.69
CA ILE A 18 48.08 -22.55 5.60
C ILE A 18 48.64 -21.78 6.80
N THR A 19 49.58 -20.88 6.54
CA THR A 19 50.22 -20.10 7.60
C THR A 19 49.28 -18.96 7.98
N ASP A 20 49.30 -18.57 9.26
CA ASP A 20 48.49 -17.44 9.75
C ASP A 20 48.74 -16.18 8.92
N GLU A 21 49.97 -15.99 8.43
CA GLU A 21 50.34 -14.86 7.57
C GLU A 21 49.60 -14.83 6.24
N MET A 22 49.41 -15.99 5.59
CA MET A 22 48.65 -16.07 4.33
C MET A 22 47.16 -15.80 4.54
N VAL A 23 46.61 -16.27 5.67
CA VAL A 23 45.22 -15.98 6.04
C VAL A 23 45.04 -14.49 6.32
N LEU A 24 45.99 -13.88 7.04
CA LEU A 24 45.96 -12.45 7.35
C LEU A 24 46.09 -11.60 6.09
N ASP A 25 46.96 -11.94 5.16
CA ASP A 25 47.10 -11.23 3.89
C ASP A 25 45.81 -11.32 3.04
N TYR A 26 45.21 -12.51 2.98
CA TYR A 26 43.92 -12.69 2.35
C TYR A 26 42.81 -11.88 3.01
N CYS A 27 42.72 -11.88 4.35
CA CYS A 27 41.73 -11.10 5.09
C CYS A 27 41.90 -9.59 4.87
N LYS A 28 43.14 -9.09 4.80
CA LYS A 28 43.45 -7.70 4.47
C LYS A 28 42.98 -7.35 3.06
N GLY A 29 43.34 -8.16 2.07
CA GLY A 29 42.89 -7.97 0.69
C GLY A 29 41.37 -8.00 0.54
N LEU A 30 40.69 -8.89 1.27
CA LEU A 30 39.22 -8.91 1.31
C LEU A 30 38.65 -7.63 1.92
N ALA A 31 39.20 -7.16 3.04
CA ALA A 31 38.74 -5.93 3.70
C ALA A 31 38.89 -4.70 2.80
N ASP A 32 39.99 -4.60 2.05
CA ASP A 32 40.23 -3.51 1.11
C ASP A 32 39.23 -3.54 -0.05
N VAL A 33 38.95 -4.73 -0.59
CA VAL A 33 37.92 -4.90 -1.61
C VAL A 33 36.55 -4.50 -1.07
N VAL A 34 36.14 -4.99 0.10
CA VAL A 34 34.85 -4.62 0.72
C VAL A 34 34.76 -3.11 0.94
N ARG A 35 35.83 -2.47 1.41
CA ARG A 35 35.90 -1.02 1.60
C ARG A 35 35.79 -0.26 0.27
N SER A 36 36.38 -0.77 -0.81
CA SER A 36 36.28 -0.13 -2.13
C SER A 36 34.85 -0.08 -2.68
N PHE A 37 34.00 -1.03 -2.30
CA PHE A 37 32.60 -1.09 -2.70
C PHE A 37 31.63 -0.46 -1.69
N SER A 38 32.10 -0.04 -0.50
CA SER A 38 31.20 0.48 0.55
C SER A 38 30.41 1.71 0.09
N HIS A 39 31.06 2.63 -0.63
CA HIS A 39 30.39 3.83 -1.13
C HIS A 39 29.26 3.52 -2.13
N GLN A 40 29.36 2.43 -2.91
CA GLN A 40 28.28 2.02 -3.81
C GLN A 40 27.08 1.46 -3.03
N VAL A 41 27.35 0.75 -1.93
CA VAL A 41 26.32 0.27 -1.01
C VAL A 41 25.68 1.46 -0.29
N GLU A 42 26.47 2.39 0.21
CA GLU A 42 26.01 3.60 0.88
C GLU A 42 25.14 4.47 -0.04
N ALA A 43 25.56 4.70 -1.29
CA ALA A 43 24.79 5.46 -2.26
C ALA A 43 23.43 4.82 -2.63
N THR A 44 23.31 3.49 -2.48
CA THR A 44 22.07 2.75 -2.72
C THR A 44 21.25 2.57 -1.43
N THR A 45 21.85 2.81 -0.27
CA THR A 45 21.19 2.62 1.03
C THR A 45 20.21 3.76 1.26
N LEU A 46 18.93 3.41 1.43
CA LEU A 46 17.90 4.38 1.77
C LEU A 46 18.21 4.99 3.14
N PRO A 47 17.93 6.30 3.33
CA PRO A 47 18.09 6.93 4.63
C PRO A 47 17.24 6.21 5.67
N PRO A 48 17.67 6.16 6.95
CA PRO A 48 16.88 5.58 8.02
C PRO A 48 15.48 6.21 8.06
N ILE A 49 14.45 5.37 8.07
CA ILE A 49 13.06 5.82 8.16
C ILE A 49 12.80 6.27 9.60
N HIS A 50 12.77 7.59 9.81
CA HIS A 50 12.53 8.18 11.14
C HIS A 50 11.05 8.27 11.50
N ASP A 51 10.17 8.44 10.50
CA ASP A 51 8.74 8.58 10.73
C ASP A 51 7.98 7.28 10.48
N PRO A 52 7.04 6.90 11.37
CA PRO A 52 6.14 5.79 11.09
C PRO A 52 5.37 6.06 9.81
N GLY A 53 5.54 5.21 8.79
CA GLY A 53 4.82 5.33 7.51
C GLY A 53 3.33 4.99 7.61
N HIS A 54 2.75 5.06 8.81
CA HIS A 54 1.41 4.59 9.12
C HIS A 54 0.81 5.28 10.35
N ASN A 55 -0.50 5.54 10.28
CA ASN A 55 -1.27 6.25 11.31
C ASN A 55 -1.91 5.31 12.34
N LEU A 56 -1.26 4.20 12.66
CA LEU A 56 -1.76 3.31 13.71
C LEU A 56 -1.30 3.86 15.08
N ARG A 57 -1.94 3.40 16.16
CA ARG A 57 -1.51 3.64 17.54
C ARG A 57 -1.72 2.36 18.35
N ALA A 58 -1.00 2.23 19.46
CA ALA A 58 -1.33 1.20 20.43
C ALA A 58 -2.78 1.38 20.90
N GLY A 59 -3.53 0.28 20.96
CA GLY A 59 -4.96 0.27 21.26
C GLY A 59 -5.89 0.29 20.04
N ASP A 60 -5.39 0.62 18.85
CA ASP A 60 -6.18 0.55 17.62
C ASP A 60 -6.55 -0.90 17.28
N TRP A 61 -7.72 -1.06 16.65
CA TRP A 61 -8.17 -2.34 16.13
C TRP A 61 -7.77 -2.47 14.67
N VAL A 62 -7.16 -3.59 14.31
CA VAL A 62 -6.74 -3.88 12.95
C VAL A 62 -7.15 -5.29 12.54
N VAL A 63 -7.44 -5.47 11.25
CA VAL A 63 -7.54 -6.79 10.63
C VAL A 63 -6.26 -7.10 9.87
N VAL A 64 -5.87 -8.37 9.85
CA VAL A 64 -4.57 -8.81 9.31
C VAL A 64 -4.79 -9.65 8.06
N ARG A 65 -4.07 -9.33 6.99
CA ARG A 65 -4.15 -10.06 5.72
C ARG A 65 -3.45 -11.41 5.83
N LYS A 66 -4.16 -12.49 5.55
CA LYS A 66 -3.58 -13.83 5.33
C LYS A 66 -2.88 -13.87 3.96
N TYR A 67 -1.64 -14.36 3.95
CA TYR A 67 -0.86 -14.58 2.73
C TYR A 67 -1.16 -15.94 2.11
N MET A 68 -1.02 -17.00 2.91
CA MET A 68 -1.34 -18.36 2.49
C MET A 68 -2.79 -18.65 2.86
N ARG A 69 -3.60 -18.98 1.85
CA ARG A 69 -4.95 -19.52 2.03
C ARG A 69 -4.91 -21.00 1.72
N MET A 70 -5.64 -21.80 2.51
CA MET A 70 -5.78 -23.23 2.24
C MET A 70 -6.80 -23.46 1.12
N THR A 71 -7.87 -22.66 1.11
CA THR A 71 -8.90 -22.68 0.06
C THR A 71 -9.08 -21.31 -0.59
N CYS A 72 -9.55 -21.28 -1.85
CA CYS A 72 -9.75 -20.05 -2.60
C CYS A 72 -10.87 -19.16 -2.03
N LEU A 73 -11.86 -19.76 -1.37
CA LEU A 73 -13.06 -19.12 -0.82
C LEU A 73 -12.90 -18.64 0.63
N GLU A 74 -11.77 -18.90 1.28
CA GLU A 74 -11.52 -18.43 2.64
C GLU A 74 -11.38 -16.89 2.71
N PRO A 75 -11.95 -16.26 3.76
CA PRO A 75 -11.80 -14.82 3.98
C PRO A 75 -10.31 -14.47 4.14
N ARG A 76 -9.86 -13.45 3.40
CA ARG A 76 -8.45 -13.04 3.43
C ARG A 76 -8.05 -12.38 4.74
N TRP A 77 -8.96 -11.64 5.35
CA TRP A 77 -8.68 -10.85 6.53
C TRP A 77 -9.00 -11.69 7.76
N LYS A 78 -7.99 -11.88 8.60
CA LYS A 78 -8.17 -12.43 9.95
C LYS A 78 -8.76 -11.31 10.81
N GLY A 79 -9.69 -11.70 11.68
CA GLY A 79 -10.56 -10.82 12.45
C GLY A 79 -9.84 -9.72 13.24
N PRO A 80 -10.62 -8.85 13.90
CA PRO A 80 -10.08 -7.68 14.58
C PRO A 80 -9.15 -8.13 15.71
N CYS A 81 -7.95 -7.57 15.71
CA CYS A 81 -6.96 -7.75 16.75
C CYS A 81 -6.47 -6.38 17.19
N GLN A 82 -6.22 -6.23 18.48
CA GLN A 82 -5.78 -4.96 19.05
C GLN A 82 -4.27 -4.82 18.89
N VAL A 83 -3.82 -3.64 18.46
CA VAL A 83 -2.39 -3.32 18.35
C VAL A 83 -1.83 -3.07 19.75
N VAL A 84 -0.78 -3.80 20.13
CA VAL A 84 -0.12 -3.68 21.44
C VAL A 84 1.15 -2.84 21.32
N LEU A 85 1.94 -3.07 20.27
CA LEU A 85 3.20 -2.38 20.04
C LEU A 85 3.35 -2.03 18.57
N MET A 86 4.04 -0.92 18.29
CA MET A 86 4.30 -0.47 16.94
C MET A 86 5.75 -0.09 16.73
N THR A 87 6.21 -0.34 15.51
CA THR A 87 7.50 0.10 14.96
C THR A 87 7.22 0.81 13.65
N THR A 88 8.20 1.50 13.08
CA THR A 88 8.04 2.37 11.90
C THR A 88 7.31 1.72 10.71
N THR A 89 7.45 0.40 10.52
CA THR A 89 6.87 -0.33 9.37
C THR A 89 6.08 -1.59 9.76
N ALA A 90 6.05 -1.95 11.04
CA ALA A 90 5.40 -3.17 11.50
C ALA A 90 4.70 -2.99 12.85
N VAL A 91 3.63 -3.74 13.03
CA VAL A 91 2.82 -3.74 14.25
C VAL A 91 2.76 -5.12 14.87
N LYS A 92 2.66 -5.12 16.20
CA LYS A 92 2.48 -6.29 17.03
C LYS A 92 1.06 -6.30 17.56
N CYS A 93 0.30 -7.33 17.22
CA CYS A 93 -1.10 -7.46 17.61
C CYS A 93 -1.27 -8.45 18.75
N ALA A 94 -2.28 -8.23 19.60
CA ALA A 94 -2.65 -9.12 20.69
C ALA A 94 -3.04 -10.50 20.14
N GLY A 95 -2.50 -11.57 20.75
CA GLY A 95 -2.75 -12.95 20.34
C GLY A 95 -2.03 -13.39 19.05
N ILE A 96 -1.18 -12.54 18.44
CA ILE A 96 -0.36 -12.91 17.27
C ILE A 96 1.12 -12.91 17.67
N PRO A 97 1.83 -14.05 17.57
CA PRO A 97 3.23 -14.16 17.97
C PRO A 97 4.19 -13.44 17.02
N ASN A 98 3.79 -13.23 15.76
CA ASN A 98 4.62 -12.60 14.74
C ASN A 98 4.36 -11.09 14.63
N TRP A 99 5.38 -10.37 14.15
CA TRP A 99 5.24 -8.99 13.70
C TRP A 99 4.58 -8.95 12.33
N ILE A 100 3.70 -7.97 12.11
CA ILE A 100 2.95 -7.82 10.87
C ILE A 100 3.35 -6.49 10.25
N GLN A 101 3.80 -6.50 8.99
CA GLN A 101 4.08 -5.26 8.27
C GLN A 101 2.78 -4.47 8.06
N THR A 102 2.83 -3.15 8.23
CA THR A 102 1.64 -2.28 8.21
C THR A 102 0.85 -2.34 6.90
N SER A 103 1.51 -2.56 5.76
CA SER A 103 0.86 -2.76 4.45
C SER A 103 -0.10 -3.98 4.41
N HIS A 104 0.04 -4.90 5.36
CA HIS A 104 -0.80 -6.09 5.50
C HIS A 104 -1.85 -5.96 6.60
N THR A 105 -2.01 -4.76 7.15
CA THR A 105 -3.01 -4.44 8.15
C THR A 105 -4.00 -3.41 7.62
N LYS A 106 -5.24 -3.48 8.09
CA LYS A 106 -6.24 -2.45 7.85
C LYS A 106 -6.87 -2.06 9.18
N LYS A 107 -6.86 -0.76 9.49
CA LYS A 107 -7.53 -0.22 10.68
C LYS A 107 -9.04 -0.40 10.56
N VAL A 108 -9.67 -0.78 11.65
CA VAL A 108 -11.12 -0.97 11.78
C VAL A 108 -11.62 -0.27 13.04
N ALA A 109 -12.91 0.05 13.06
CA ALA A 109 -13.60 0.50 14.26
C ALA A 109 -13.62 -0.61 15.31
N CYS A 110 -13.81 -0.22 16.57
CA CYS A 110 -13.82 -1.13 17.71
C CYS A 110 -14.85 -2.27 17.49
N PRO A 111 -14.51 -3.51 17.89
CA PRO A 111 -15.40 -4.64 17.66
C PRO A 111 -16.78 -4.59 18.28
N LEU A 112 -16.90 -3.82 19.34
CA LEU A 112 -18.17 -3.59 20.03
C LEU A 112 -19.21 -2.90 19.13
N ASP A 113 -18.81 -2.26 18.03
CA ASP A 113 -19.73 -1.60 17.10
C ASP A 113 -20.37 -2.58 16.09
N HIS A 114 -19.78 -3.75 15.84
CA HIS A 114 -20.32 -4.69 14.83
C HIS A 114 -21.29 -5.73 15.38
N GLU A 115 -21.21 -6.07 16.67
CA GLU A 115 -22.23 -6.88 17.33
C GLU A 115 -23.54 -6.09 17.51
N GLU A 116 -23.46 -4.81 17.89
CA GLU A 116 -24.59 -3.87 17.92
C GLU A 116 -25.16 -3.57 16.51
N ALA A 117 -24.32 -3.49 15.48
CA ALA A 117 -24.78 -3.27 14.10
C ALA A 117 -25.53 -4.48 13.51
N LEU A 118 -25.22 -5.71 13.94
CA LEU A 118 -25.97 -6.91 13.55
C LEU A 118 -27.26 -7.11 14.37
N LEU A 119 -27.36 -6.50 15.55
CA LEU A 119 -28.58 -6.43 16.37
C LEU A 119 -29.52 -5.29 15.97
N ARG A 120 -29.04 -4.33 15.17
CA ARG A 120 -29.89 -3.31 14.54
C ARG A 120 -30.63 -3.91 13.36
N VAL A 121 -31.67 -4.69 13.68
CA VAL A 121 -32.77 -5.00 12.78
C VAL A 121 -33.16 -3.70 12.05
N PRO A 122 -33.28 -3.68 10.71
CA PRO A 122 -33.97 -2.57 10.06
C PRO A 122 -35.44 -2.69 10.47
N THR A 123 -35.80 -2.09 11.60
CA THR A 123 -37.20 -1.81 11.92
C THR A 123 -37.63 -0.66 11.01
N THR A 124 -37.73 -0.95 9.71
CA THR A 124 -38.52 -0.13 8.80
C THR A 124 -39.96 -0.47 9.17
N GLU A 125 -40.50 0.30 10.12
CA GLU A 125 -41.93 0.41 10.30
C GLU A 125 -42.53 0.71 8.92
N ARG A 126 -43.38 -0.20 8.46
CA ARG A 126 -44.27 0.05 7.33
C ARG A 126 -45.29 1.07 7.82
N ASP A 127 -45.02 2.35 7.58
CA ASP A 127 -46.08 3.34 7.61
C ASP A 127 -46.93 3.12 6.35
N VAL A 128 -48.00 2.33 6.52
CA VAL A 128 -49.12 2.26 5.57
C VAL A 128 -50.12 3.30 6.04
N SER A 129 -49.88 4.55 5.69
CA SER A 129 -50.91 5.58 5.74
C SER A 129 -50.65 6.66 4.68
N GLY A 130 -51.66 6.94 3.85
CA GLY A 130 -51.60 8.02 2.85
C GLY A 130 -51.80 7.60 1.40
N LEU A 131 -52.83 6.78 1.12
CA LEU A 131 -53.49 6.81 -0.19
C LEU A 131 -54.30 8.12 -0.25
N GLU A 132 -53.80 9.14 -0.95
CA GLU A 132 -54.66 10.20 -1.47
C GLU A 132 -54.47 10.30 -2.98
N VAL A 133 -55.48 9.76 -3.66
CA VAL A 133 -55.79 9.95 -5.07
C VAL A 133 -56.52 11.28 -5.17
N GLU A 134 -55.95 12.27 -5.83
CA GLU A 134 -56.73 13.38 -6.37
C GLU A 134 -56.41 13.57 -7.86
N GLN A 135 -57.44 13.40 -8.68
CA GLN A 135 -57.42 13.58 -10.12
C GLN A 135 -58.03 14.93 -10.51
N ARG A 136 -57.50 15.44 -11.63
CA ARG A 136 -58.09 16.34 -12.65
C ARG A 136 -58.08 17.84 -12.41
N GLY A 137 -57.49 18.53 -13.39
CA GLY A 137 -57.77 19.90 -13.77
C GLY A 137 -56.94 20.33 -14.98
N THR A 138 -57.38 19.96 -16.18
CA THR A 138 -56.87 20.47 -17.48
C THR A 138 -57.42 21.86 -17.70
N GLU A 139 -56.57 22.87 -17.94
CA GLU A 139 -56.92 24.03 -18.79
C GLU A 139 -55.69 24.53 -19.57
N ILE A 140 -55.99 25.05 -20.75
CA ILE A 140 -55.19 25.21 -21.96
C ILE A 140 -54.95 26.70 -22.17
N GLY A 141 -53.84 27.09 -22.79
CA GLY A 141 -53.59 28.45 -23.28
C GLY A 141 -52.10 28.64 -23.55
N SER A 142 -51.58 28.14 -24.67
CA SER A 142 -51.49 28.84 -25.97
C SER A 142 -50.46 29.99 -25.97
N GLU A 143 -49.53 29.89 -26.93
CA GLU A 143 -49.29 30.91 -27.96
C GLU A 143 -47.89 31.58 -28.02
N LEU A 144 -47.30 31.48 -29.24
CA LEU A 144 -46.19 32.21 -29.90
C LEU A 144 -44.75 31.97 -29.39
N VAL A 145 -43.87 31.24 -30.08
CA VAL A 145 -43.21 31.41 -31.42
C VAL A 145 -42.26 32.61 -31.56
N GLU A 146 -41.17 32.33 -32.29
CA GLU A 146 -40.17 33.24 -32.89
C GLU A 146 -39.02 33.64 -31.93
N ASP A 147 -37.72 33.59 -32.27
CA ASP A 147 -37.12 33.41 -33.57
C ASP A 147 -35.59 33.19 -33.48
N ALA A 148 -35.01 32.86 -34.64
CA ALA A 148 -33.65 33.20 -35.07
C ALA A 148 -32.44 32.38 -34.54
N LEU A 149 -32.20 31.28 -35.25
CA LEU A 149 -31.07 31.11 -36.19
C LEU A 149 -29.63 31.47 -35.76
N VAL A 150 -28.73 30.57 -36.19
CA VAL A 150 -27.35 30.79 -36.68
C VAL A 150 -26.23 30.22 -35.78
N THR A 151 -25.81 28.99 -36.09
CA THR A 151 -24.39 28.60 -36.20
C THR A 151 -23.78 29.23 -37.47
N PRO A 152 -22.48 29.61 -37.50
CA PRO A 152 -21.47 28.76 -38.19
C PRO A 152 -20.10 28.76 -37.45
N VAL A 153 -19.28 27.68 -37.48
CA VAL A 153 -18.32 27.23 -38.52
C VAL A 153 -17.10 28.15 -38.73
N ARG A 154 -15.94 27.65 -38.23
CA ARG A 154 -14.59 27.52 -38.85
C ARG A 154 -13.83 28.76 -39.38
N ASP A 155 -12.58 28.92 -38.94
CA ASP A 155 -11.33 28.85 -39.74
C ASP A 155 -10.11 29.14 -38.84
N GLU A 156 -9.11 28.24 -38.75
CA GLU A 156 -7.86 28.15 -39.53
C GLU A 156 -6.73 29.10 -39.06
N GLY A 157 -5.58 28.50 -38.74
CA GLY A 157 -4.25 29.03 -39.09
C GLY A 157 -3.56 30.02 -38.15
N GLY A 158 -2.36 29.66 -37.67
CA GLY A 158 -1.47 30.62 -37.01
C GLY A 158 -0.26 30.01 -36.31
N ASP A 159 0.56 29.29 -37.06
CA ASP A 159 1.97 29.00 -36.75
C ASP A 159 2.75 30.32 -36.52
N LEU A 160 3.73 30.32 -35.60
CA LEU A 160 5.07 30.90 -35.75
C LEU A 160 5.82 31.03 -34.40
N GLN A 161 7.10 30.66 -34.49
CA GLN A 161 8.17 30.63 -33.49
C GLN A 161 8.59 32.01 -32.95
N GLU A 162 9.19 32.04 -31.75
CA GLU A 162 10.46 32.73 -31.40
C GLU A 162 10.82 32.30 -29.96
N SER A 163 11.93 31.59 -29.70
CA SER A 163 13.34 32.01 -29.69
C SER A 163 13.79 32.64 -28.36
N ILE A 164 14.85 32.05 -27.80
CA ILE A 164 15.86 32.65 -26.89
C ILE A 164 15.37 32.76 -25.43
N GLU A 165 16.05 32.22 -24.42
CA GLU A 165 17.47 32.24 -24.06
C GLU A 165 17.91 31.00 -23.25
#